data_AF-A0A5J5B117-F1
#
_entry.id   AF-A0A5J5B117-F1
#
_cell.length_a   1.000
_cell.length_b   1.000
_cell.length_c   1.000
_cell.angle_alpha   90.00
_cell.angle_beta   90.00
_cell.angle_gamma   90.00
#
_symmetry.space_group_name_H-M   'P 1'
#
loop_
_entity.id
_entity.type
_entity.pdbx_description
1 polymer ?
#
loop_
_entity_poly.entity_id
_entity_poly.type
_entity_poly.pdbx_seq_one_letter_code
_entity_poly.pdbx_strand_id
1 'polypeptide(L)'
;MATAEHFMATDIEWDPTGRYVATSVTSVHEMENGFNIWSFNGKLLYRILKDHFFQFLWRPRPPCFLSLEKEEEIAKNLKKYSKKYKAEDQDVSMLLSEQDREKRKMLKDEWERWVSEWKRLHEEEKLERQRLRDGEASDEEEEYEAKEVKVEELLDISEEVLSFEFGQE
;
A
#
# COMPACT_ATOMS: atom_id res chain seq x y z
N MET A 1 16.56 -11.54 13.85
CA MET A 1 16.09 -10.20 14.27
C MET A 1 15.64 -9.48 13.02
N ALA A 2 14.43 -8.97 12.97
CA ALA A 2 13.99 -8.18 11.83
C ALA A 2 14.64 -6.79 11.93
N THR A 3 15.34 -6.38 10.88
CA THR A 3 15.86 -5.02 10.72
C THR A 3 14.83 -4.23 9.92
N ALA A 4 14.33 -3.14 10.48
CA ALA A 4 13.37 -2.28 9.82
C ALA A 4 13.89 -0.84 9.84
N GLU A 5 13.67 -0.14 8.74
CA GLU A 5 14.15 1.22 8.54
C GLU A 5 12.96 2.19 8.52
N HIS A 6 13.10 3.29 9.25
CA HIS A 6 12.20 4.43 9.16
C HIS A 6 13.07 5.66 8.88
N PHE A 7 13.03 6.10 7.63
CA PHE A 7 13.84 7.21 7.17
C PHE A 7 13.41 8.51 7.88
N MET A 8 14.38 9.33 8.29
CA MET A 8 14.14 10.60 9.00
C MET A 8 13.31 10.50 10.29
N ALA A 9 13.27 9.33 10.94
CA ALA A 9 12.58 9.18 12.22
C ALA A 9 13.16 10.14 13.27
N THR A 10 12.31 11.02 13.80
CA THR A 10 12.67 11.99 14.83
C THR A 10 12.47 11.42 16.23
N ASP A 11 11.38 10.68 16.42
CA ASP A 11 10.96 10.19 17.73
C ASP A 11 10.62 8.70 17.69
N ILE A 12 10.89 8.02 18.81
CA ILE A 12 10.62 6.60 19.00
C ILE A 12 9.99 6.41 20.38
N GLU A 13 8.81 5.80 20.43
CA GLU A 13 8.11 5.54 21.68
C GLU A 13 7.53 4.12 21.73
N TRP A 14 7.68 3.47 22.89
CA TRP A 14 7.04 2.19 23.17
C TRP A 14 5.65 2.39 23.75
N ASP A 15 4.71 1.53 23.36
CA ASP A 15 3.41 1.52 23.99
C ASP A 15 3.53 1.06 25.46
N PRO A 16 2.62 1.49 26.36
CA PRO A 16 2.67 1.10 27.77
C PRO A 16 2.64 -0.42 28.05
N THR A 17 2.28 -1.24 27.06
CA THR A 17 2.31 -2.72 27.17
C THR A 17 3.55 -3.37 26.57
N GLY A 18 4.41 -2.62 25.87
CA GLY A 18 5.64 -3.10 25.25
C GLY A 18 5.44 -4.04 24.04
N ARG A 19 4.24 -4.09 23.47
CA ARG A 19 3.90 -4.92 22.30
C ARG A 19 4.12 -4.21 20.98
N TYR A 20 4.14 -2.88 20.99
CA TYR A 20 4.23 -2.03 19.82
C TYR A 20 5.26 -0.92 20.02
N VAL A 21 5.91 -0.56 18.93
CA VAL A 21 6.82 0.59 18.83
C VAL A 21 6.20 1.57 17.84
N ALA A 22 6.08 2.83 18.23
CA ALA A 22 5.82 3.91 17.31
C ALA A 22 7.13 4.61 16.97
N THR A 23 7.32 4.90 15.69
CA THR A 23 8.40 5.76 15.21
C THR A 23 7.75 6.86 14.39
N SER A 24 8.08 8.12 14.62
CA SER A 24 7.46 9.24 13.92
C SER A 24 8.46 10.18 13.26
N VAL A 25 8.00 10.87 12.23
CA VAL A 25 8.69 11.96 11.53
C VAL A 25 7.87 13.21 11.76
N THR A 26 8.38 14.12 12.58
CA THR A 26 7.71 15.39 12.85
C THR A 26 7.92 16.41 11.73
N SER A 27 7.11 17.48 11.75
CA SER A 27 7.09 18.59 10.76
C SER A 27 8.39 19.40 10.72
N VAL A 28 9.40 19.02 11.50
CA VAL A 28 10.78 19.53 11.39
C VAL A 28 11.38 19.14 10.03
N HIS A 29 10.97 18.00 9.47
CA HIS A 29 11.35 17.58 8.12
C HIS A 29 10.26 17.92 7.10
N GLU A 30 10.65 18.21 5.86
CA GLU A 30 9.73 18.61 4.77
C GLU A 30 9.03 17.41 4.11
N MET A 31 9.51 16.19 4.34
CA MET A 31 9.03 14.99 3.67
C MET A 31 8.75 13.86 4.66
N GLU A 32 7.85 12.96 4.27
CA GLU A 32 7.44 11.76 5.02
C GLU A 32 6.89 12.01 6.44
N ASN A 33 6.35 13.21 6.70
CA ASN A 33 5.72 13.50 8.00
C ASN A 33 4.62 12.49 8.33
N GLY A 34 4.61 12.02 9.59
CA GLY A 34 3.68 11.01 10.03
C GLY A 34 4.30 10.02 11.02
N PHE A 35 3.74 8.83 11.10
CA PHE A 35 4.21 7.79 12.01
C PHE A 35 4.01 6.37 11.47
N ASN A 36 4.91 5.51 11.90
CA ASN A 36 4.89 4.07 11.67
C ASN A 36 4.69 3.35 12.99
N ILE A 37 3.83 2.34 12.99
CA ILE A 37 3.65 1.44 14.13
C ILE A 37 4.20 0.06 13.76
N TRP A 38 5.10 -0.43 14.59
CA TRP A 38 5.75 -1.72 14.48
C TRP A 38 5.28 -2.63 15.61
N SER A 39 5.19 -3.93 15.38
CA SER A 39 5.11 -4.89 16.48
C SER A 39 6.49 -5.11 17.11
N PHE A 40 6.51 -5.64 18.34
CA PHE A 40 7.74 -5.93 19.10
C PHE A 40 8.76 -6.81 18.34
N ASN A 41 8.31 -7.58 17.35
CA ASN A 41 9.17 -8.43 16.50
C ASN A 41 9.70 -7.72 15.25
N GLY A 42 9.42 -6.42 15.06
CA GLY A 42 9.89 -5.60 13.95
C GLY A 42 9.02 -5.64 12.69
N LYS A 43 7.81 -6.22 12.72
CA LYS A 43 6.87 -6.16 11.58
C LYS A 43 6.16 -4.81 11.55
N LEU A 44 6.17 -4.15 10.39
CA LEU A 44 5.37 -2.94 10.15
C LEU A 44 3.89 -3.30 10.15
N LEU A 45 3.11 -2.63 10.99
CA LEU A 45 1.65 -2.80 11.07
C LEU A 45 0.93 -1.66 10.38
N TYR A 46 1.36 -0.43 10.65
CA TYR A 46 0.75 0.76 10.08
C TYR A 46 1.82 1.75 9.64
N ARG A 47 1.57 2.39 8.51
CA ARG A 47 2.30 3.57 8.03
C ARG A 47 1.25 4.62 7.69
N ILE A 48 1.27 5.72 8.44
CA ILE A 48 0.33 6.83 8.25
C ILE A 48 1.13 8.08 8.00
N LEU A 49 1.01 8.59 6.78
CA LEU A 49 1.53 9.89 6.40
C LEU A 49 0.52 10.96 6.79
N LYS A 50 0.99 12.02 7.43
CA LYS A 50 0.16 13.13 7.87
C LYS A 50 0.94 14.43 7.72
N ASP A 51 0.36 15.35 6.95
CA ASP A 51 0.91 16.68 6.80
C ASP A 51 0.86 17.45 8.14
N HIS A 52 1.85 18.32 8.37
CA HIS A 52 2.04 19.05 9.62
C HIS A 52 1.94 18.16 10.88
N PHE A 53 2.64 17.03 10.87
CA PHE A 53 2.68 16.12 12.01
C PHE A 53 3.60 16.64 13.11
N PHE A 54 3.08 17.01 14.29
CA PHE A 54 3.92 17.62 15.34
C PHE A 54 4.37 16.64 16.43
N GLN A 55 3.52 15.68 16.81
CA GLN A 55 3.80 14.83 17.95
C GLN A 55 3.04 13.51 17.86
N PHE A 56 3.72 12.43 18.26
CA PHE A 56 3.12 11.16 18.63
C PHE A 56 3.23 10.98 20.14
N LEU A 57 2.15 10.53 20.79
CA LEU A 57 2.20 10.06 22.18
C LEU A 57 1.28 8.87 22.35
N TRP A 58 1.77 7.82 23.00
CA TRP A 58 0.88 6.76 23.47
C TRP A 58 0.00 7.25 24.61
N ARG A 59 -1.29 6.91 24.56
CA ARG A 59 -2.19 7.19 25.68
C ARG A 59 -1.70 6.42 26.92
N PRO A 60 -1.38 7.09 28.04
CA PRO A 60 -0.94 6.40 29.25
C PRO A 60 -2.00 5.42 29.73
N ARG A 61 -1.57 4.21 30.10
CA ARG A 61 -2.47 3.18 30.62
C ARG A 61 -2.80 3.49 32.09
N PRO A 62 -4.09 3.55 32.48
CA PRO A 62 -4.46 3.64 33.88
C PRO A 62 -3.86 2.49 34.71
N PRO A 63 -3.65 2.69 36.03
CA PRO A 63 -3.18 1.64 36.93
C PRO A 63 -4.04 0.38 36.85
N CYS A 64 -3.41 -0.77 37.07
CA CYS A 64 -4.12 -2.05 37.03
C CYS A 64 -5.18 -2.10 38.15
N PHE A 65 -6.41 -2.49 37.79
CA PHE A 65 -7.50 -2.71 38.74
C PHE A 65 -7.46 -4.10 39.39
N LEU A 66 -6.52 -4.95 39.00
CA LEU A 66 -6.39 -6.30 39.55
C LEU A 66 -5.72 -6.26 40.92
N SER A 67 -6.21 -7.09 41.83
CA SER A 67 -5.49 -7.40 43.06
C SER A 67 -4.28 -8.27 42.76
N LEU A 68 -3.24 -8.17 43.59
CA LEU A 68 -2.01 -8.98 43.46
C LEU A 68 -2.31 -10.48 43.37
N GLU A 69 -3.29 -10.98 44.12
CA GLU A 69 -3.73 -12.38 44.08
C GLU A 69 -4.22 -12.81 42.70
N LYS A 70 -4.99 -11.95 42.01
CA LYS A 70 -5.49 -12.23 40.66
C LYS A 70 -4.38 -12.18 39.62
N GLU A 71 -3.43 -11.27 39.79
CA GLU A 71 -2.26 -11.21 38.91
C GLU A 71 -1.42 -12.48 39.02
N GLU A 72 -1.20 -13.00 40.23
CA GLU A 72 -0.51 -14.28 40.43
C GLU A 72 -1.28 -15.47 39.86
N GLU A 73 -2.61 -15.50 40.03
CA GLU A 73 -3.46 -16.56 39.46
C GLU A 73 -3.37 -16.56 37.93
N ILE A 74 -3.43 -15.39 37.31
CA ILE A 74 -3.30 -15.23 35.85
C ILE A 74 -1.90 -15.66 35.40
N ALA A 75 -0.85 -15.28 36.13
CA ALA A 75 0.52 -15.68 35.82
C ALA A 75 0.69 -17.21 35.89
N LYS A 76 0.10 -17.87 36.90
CA LYS A 76 0.12 -19.34 37.05
C LYS A 76 -0.64 -20.05 35.92
N ASN A 77 -1.77 -19.48 35.50
CA ASN A 77 -2.66 -20.06 34.50
C ASN A 77 -2.45 -19.52 33.07
N LEU A 78 -1.36 -18.82 32.81
CA LEU A 78 -1.13 -18.07 31.57
C LEU A 78 -1.26 -18.94 30.30
N LYS A 79 -0.82 -20.21 30.36
CA LYS A 79 -0.93 -21.16 29.23
C LYS A 79 -2.38 -21.45 28.84
N LYS A 80 -3.28 -21.57 29.82
CA LYS A 80 -4.71 -21.81 29.60
C LYS A 80 -5.36 -20.60 28.94
N TYR A 81 -5.11 -19.40 29.49
CA TYR A 81 -5.60 -18.15 28.92
C TYR A 81 -5.03 -17.91 27.52
N SER A 82 -3.75 -18.16 27.30
CA SER A 82 -3.12 -18.01 25.98
C SER A 82 -3.80 -18.87 24.92
N LYS A 83 -4.09 -20.15 25.23
CA LYS A 83 -4.79 -21.03 24.28
C LYS A 83 -6.21 -20.54 24.00
N LYS A 84 -6.94 -20.12 25.05
CA LYS A 84 -8.31 -19.60 24.92
C LYS A 84 -8.35 -18.36 24.03
N TYR A 85 -7.57 -17.33 24.35
CA TYR A 85 -7.60 -16.07 23.61
C TYR A 85 -7.04 -16.19 22.19
N LYS A 86 -6.05 -17.07 21.95
CA LYS A 86 -5.60 -17.34 20.58
C LYS A 86 -6.69 -17.96 19.70
N ALA A 87 -7.51 -18.85 20.25
CA ALA A 87 -8.64 -19.43 19.52
C ALA A 87 -9.71 -18.38 19.24
N GLU A 88 -10.10 -17.60 20.26
CA GLU A 88 -11.08 -16.51 20.10
C GLU A 88 -10.61 -15.46 19.09
N ASP A 89 -9.34 -15.03 19.13
CA ASP A 89 -8.78 -14.08 18.15
C ASP A 89 -8.79 -14.65 16.73
N GLN A 90 -8.49 -15.94 16.57
CA GLN A 90 -8.52 -16.62 15.27
C GLN A 90 -9.95 -16.69 14.71
N ASP A 91 -10.93 -17.03 15.54
CA ASP A 91 -12.34 -17.09 15.15
C ASP A 91 -12.86 -15.71 14.73
N VAL A 92 -12.55 -14.66 15.51
CA VAL A 92 -12.92 -13.27 15.17
C VAL A 92 -12.25 -12.82 13.87
N SER A 93 -10.98 -13.15 13.66
CA SER A 93 -10.27 -12.81 12.43
C SER A 93 -10.90 -13.50 11.21
N MET A 94 -11.35 -14.75 11.34
CA MET A 94 -12.04 -15.47 10.26
C MET A 94 -13.38 -14.82 9.95
N LEU A 95 -14.19 -14.51 10.96
CA LEU A 95 -15.49 -13.86 10.80
C LEU A 95 -15.37 -12.49 10.10
N LEU A 96 -14.41 -11.65 10.50
CA LEU A 96 -14.18 -10.36 9.86
C LEU A 96 -13.75 -10.52 8.39
N SER A 97 -12.87 -11.50 8.11
CA SER A 97 -12.41 -11.79 6.75
C SER A 97 -13.54 -12.28 5.85
N GLU A 98 -14.45 -13.11 6.39
CA GLU A 98 -15.63 -13.58 5.67
C GLU A 98 -16.60 -12.43 5.37
N GLN A 99 -16.88 -11.56 6.34
CA GLN A 99 -17.73 -10.39 6.13
C GLN A 99 -17.16 -9.44 5.06
N ASP A 100 -15.85 -9.18 5.09
CA ASP A 100 -15.20 -8.35 4.08
C ASP A 100 -15.22 -9.00 2.69
N ARG A 101 -15.02 -10.32 2.63
CA ARG A 101 -15.12 -11.08 1.37
C ARG A 101 -16.53 -11.04 0.81
N GLU A 102 -17.55 -11.20 1.65
CA GLU A 102 -18.95 -11.11 1.24
C GLU A 102 -19.29 -9.71 0.73
N LYS A 103 -18.89 -8.65 1.44
CA LYS A 103 -19.08 -7.26 0.96
C LYS A 103 -18.42 -7.02 -0.38
N ARG A 104 -17.17 -7.47 -0.56
CA ARG A 104 -16.45 -7.36 -1.85
C ARG A 104 -17.15 -8.14 -2.95
N LYS A 105 -17.65 -9.34 -2.65
CA LYS A 105 -18.41 -10.15 -3.61
C LYS A 105 -19.70 -9.44 -4.01
N MET A 106 -20.46 -8.91 -3.06
CA MET A 106 -21.69 -8.17 -3.33
C MET A 106 -21.44 -6.95 -4.24
N LEU A 107 -20.40 -6.16 -3.94
CA LEU A 107 -20.00 -5.02 -4.78
C LEU A 107 -19.59 -5.46 -6.19
N LYS A 108 -18.85 -6.57 -6.30
CA LYS A 108 -18.45 -7.13 -7.58
C LYS A 108 -19.65 -7.61 -8.39
N ASP A 109 -20.57 -8.34 -7.77
CA ASP A 109 -21.77 -8.86 -8.42
C ASP A 109 -22.69 -7.71 -8.87
N GLU A 110 -22.78 -6.61 -8.09
CA GLU A 110 -23.49 -5.39 -8.46
C GLU A 110 -22.84 -4.69 -9.66
N TRP A 111 -21.51 -4.55 -9.65
CA TRP A 111 -20.75 -3.99 -10.77
C TRP A 111 -20.90 -4.84 -12.04
N GLU A 112 -20.77 -6.16 -11.94
CA GLU A 112 -20.92 -7.08 -13.07
C GLU A 112 -22.34 -7.01 -13.66
N ARG A 113 -23.37 -6.91 -12.81
CA ARG A 113 -24.75 -6.71 -13.26
C ARG A 113 -24.90 -5.39 -14.02
N TRP A 114 -24.38 -4.30 -13.47
CA TRP A 114 -24.43 -2.98 -14.09
C TRP A 114 -23.71 -2.98 -15.45
N VAL A 115 -22.49 -3.51 -15.53
CA VAL A 115 -21.74 -3.63 -16.79
C VAL A 115 -22.46 -4.51 -17.81
N SER A 116 -23.06 -5.63 -17.37
CA SER A 116 -23.82 -6.52 -18.24
C SER A 116 -25.05 -5.82 -18.85
N GLU A 117 -25.76 -5.04 -18.04
CA GLU A 117 -26.91 -4.25 -18.51
C GLU A 117 -26.49 -3.19 -19.53
N TRP A 118 -25.39 -2.47 -19.29
CA TRP A 118 -24.82 -1.54 -20.26
C TRP A 118 -24.38 -2.21 -21.55
N LYS A 119 -23.73 -3.38 -21.47
CA LYS A 119 -23.33 -4.15 -22.65
C LYS A 119 -24.54 -4.59 -23.47
N ARG A 120 -25.62 -5.03 -22.81
CA ARG A 120 -26.88 -5.39 -23.47
C ARG A 120 -27.48 -4.19 -24.20
N LEU A 121 -27.60 -3.04 -23.52
CA LEU A 121 -28.11 -1.82 -24.12
C LEU A 121 -27.24 -1.36 -25.31
N HIS A 122 -25.91 -1.42 -25.15
CA HIS A 122 -24.97 -1.06 -26.20
C HIS A 122 -25.11 -1.94 -27.46
N GLU A 123 -25.32 -3.25 -27.28
CA GLU A 123 -25.56 -4.18 -28.39
C GLU A 123 -26.95 -3.95 -29.03
N GLU A 124 -27.99 -3.67 -28.23
CA GLU A 124 -29.34 -3.33 -28.73
C GLU A 124 -29.32 -2.03 -29.56
N GLU A 125 -28.60 -1.02 -29.11
CA GLU A 125 -28.44 0.27 -29.79
C GLU A 125 -27.46 0.20 -30.97
N LYS A 126 -26.72 -0.90 -31.16
CA LYS A 126 -25.72 -1.03 -32.22
C LYS A 126 -26.30 -0.80 -33.62
N LEU A 127 -27.47 -1.37 -33.90
CA LEU A 127 -28.16 -1.22 -35.18
C LEU A 127 -28.62 0.23 -35.43
N GLU A 128 -29.15 0.89 -34.40
CA GLU A 128 -29.54 2.30 -34.48
C GLU A 128 -28.32 3.21 -34.64
N ARG A 129 -27.21 2.92 -33.93
CA ARG A 129 -25.95 3.67 -34.05
C ARG A 129 -25.31 3.51 -35.43
N GLN A 130 -25.31 2.31 -36.00
CA GLN A 130 -24.87 2.07 -37.38
C GLN A 130 -25.74 2.83 -38.38
N ARG A 131 -27.06 2.87 -38.20
CA ARG A 131 -27.97 3.65 -39.06
C ARG A 131 -27.67 5.15 -39.00
N LEU A 132 -27.39 5.68 -37.80
CA LEU A 132 -27.09 7.10 -37.59
C LEU A 132 -25.69 7.51 -38.11
N ARG A 133 -24.80 6.55 -38.39
CA ARG A 133 -23.46 6.75 -38.97
C ARG A 133 -23.39 6.28 -40.42
N ASP A 134 -24.49 6.37 -41.16
CA ASP A 134 -24.57 6.03 -42.58
C ASP A 134 -24.06 4.61 -42.93
N GLY A 135 -24.11 3.66 -41.98
CA GLY A 135 -23.69 2.28 -42.16
C GLY A 135 -22.23 1.97 -41.81
N GLU A 136 -21.46 2.94 -41.30
CA GLU A 136 -20.06 2.71 -40.90
C GLU A 136 -19.95 2.07 -39.50
N ALA A 137 -19.24 0.95 -39.43
CA ALA A 137 -18.96 0.22 -38.18
C ALA A 137 -17.74 0.81 -37.44
N SER A 138 -17.88 2.05 -36.95
CA SER A 138 -16.81 2.77 -36.23
C SER A 138 -16.54 2.25 -34.80
N ASP A 139 -17.37 1.34 -34.27
CA ASP A 139 -17.17 0.74 -32.94
C ASP A 139 -15.96 -0.23 -32.87
N GLU A 140 -15.40 -0.66 -34.01
CA GLU A 140 -14.22 -1.53 -34.11
C GLU A 140 -12.92 -0.75 -34.41
N GLU A 141 -12.96 0.58 -34.51
CA GLU A 141 -11.73 1.36 -34.72
C GLU A 141 -10.81 1.25 -33.49
N GLU A 142 -9.63 0.67 -33.68
CA GLU A 142 -8.58 0.67 -32.67
C GLU A 142 -8.15 2.12 -32.38
N GLU A 143 -8.20 2.49 -31.11
CA GLU A 143 -7.74 3.79 -30.61
C GLU A 143 -6.24 3.94 -30.91
N TYR A 144 -5.89 4.67 -31.97
CA TYR A 144 -4.49 4.86 -32.35
C TYR A 144 -3.89 6.01 -31.52
N GLU A 145 -2.78 5.73 -30.83
CA GLU A 145 -1.97 6.75 -30.16
C GLU A 145 -0.79 7.12 -31.09
N ALA A 146 -0.84 8.31 -31.69
CA ALA A 146 0.25 8.80 -32.53
C ALA A 146 1.49 9.13 -31.66
N LYS A 147 2.55 8.33 -31.75
CA LYS A 147 3.86 8.62 -31.12
C LYS A 147 4.85 9.15 -32.15
N GLU A 148 5.38 10.34 -31.92
CA GLU A 148 6.51 10.87 -32.70
C GLU A 148 7.80 10.14 -32.29
N VAL A 149 8.39 9.39 -33.22
CA VAL A 149 9.70 8.75 -33.04
C VAL A 149 10.74 9.58 -33.78
N LYS A 150 11.64 10.26 -33.03
CA LYS A 150 12.83 10.90 -33.62
C LYS A 150 13.91 9.85 -33.80
N VAL A 151 14.31 9.61 -35.05
CA VAL A 151 15.46 8.77 -35.40
C VAL A 151 16.61 9.69 -35.79
N GLU A 152 17.68 9.66 -35.01
CA GLU A 152 18.93 10.33 -35.34
C GLU A 152 19.89 9.29 -35.93
N GLU A 153 20.21 9.41 -37.23
CA GLU A 153 21.25 8.62 -37.89
C GLU A 153 22.56 9.41 -37.88
N LEU A 154 23.62 8.82 -37.32
CA LEU A 154 24.99 9.33 -37.43
C LEU A 154 25.52 9.00 -38.83
N LEU A 155 25.65 10.04 -39.66
CA LEU A 155 25.99 9.89 -41.08
C LEU A 155 27.45 9.48 -41.35
N ASP A 156 28.40 9.94 -40.54
CA ASP A 156 29.82 9.59 -40.73
C ASP A 156 30.66 9.90 -39.48
N ILE A 157 31.66 9.06 -39.20
CA ILE A 157 32.66 9.29 -38.13
C ILE A 157 34.04 9.20 -38.78
N SER A 158 34.67 10.36 -38.99
CA SER A 158 36.06 10.44 -39.45
C SER A 158 37.01 10.56 -38.25
N GLU A 159 37.90 9.59 -38.09
CA GLU A 159 38.98 9.62 -37.09
C GLU A 159 40.31 9.89 -37.80
N GLU A 160 40.91 11.06 -37.56
CA GLU A 160 42.23 11.39 -38.08
C GLU A 160 43.30 11.11 -37.01
N VAL A 161 44.23 10.22 -37.33
CA VAL A 161 45.40 9.93 -36.49
C VAL A 161 46.48 10.97 -36.78
N LEU A 162 46.68 11.90 -35.84
CA LEU A 162 47.77 12.86 -35.90
C LEU A 162 49.08 12.19 -35.48
N SER A 163 49.96 11.92 -36.44
CA SER A 163 51.35 11.53 -36.17
C SER A 163 52.15 12.75 -35.72
N PHE A 164 52.42 12.86 -34.41
CA PHE A 164 53.45 13.77 -33.90
C PHE A 164 54.83 13.16 -34.17
N GLU A 165 55.54 13.65 -35.19
CA GLU A 165 56.97 13.41 -35.31
C GLU A 165 57.72 14.22 -34.23
N PHE A 166 58.05 13.55 -33.11
CA PHE A 166 59.16 13.97 -32.26
C PHE A 166 60.46 13.53 -32.97
N GLY A 167 61.16 14.50 -33.56
CA GLY A 167 62.27 14.27 -34.49
C GLY A 167 63.58 13.79 -33.86
N GLN A 168 64.64 13.72 -34.69
CA GLN A 168 66.04 13.80 -34.26
C GLN A 168 67.00 14.01 -35.44
N GLU A 169 67.84 15.04 -35.27
CA GLU A 169 69.19 15.33 -35.84
C GLU A 169 69.41 15.45 -37.36
#